data_AF-A0A235I221-F1
#
_entry.id   AF-A0A235I221-F1
#
_cell.length_a   1.000
_cell.length_b   1.000
_cell.length_c   1.000
_cell.angle_alpha   90.00
_cell.angle_beta   90.00
_cell.angle_gamma   90.00
#
_symmetry.space_group_name_H-M   'P 1'
#
loop_
_entity.id
_entity.type
_entity.pdbx_description
1 polymer ?
#
loop_
_entity_poly.entity_id
_entity_poly.type
_entity_poly.pdbx_seq_one_letter_code
_entity_poly.pdbx_strand_id
1 'polypeptide(L)'
;METQHNPPIEHQNVPINHRGLHDFLYSSDNEHAAIEVSITPELANNGTEIIDLETWSVAAQNAKIAGVYAVLDAERRTQYIGYSRNVLLSLNGHLRQNGEQKCAFVLVQAFKFPKRQEMEDLRDAWIAELESTPPGNANDCGMWASTVGEATKAVMSEAQLQAYEEKKLKLRKAMADTTLSKELETIDASEAERQRQLEAAVNNDDWSVIIDAQTQETKY
;
A
#
# COMPACT_ATOMS: atom_id res chain seq x y z
N MET A 1 -60.19 -10.04 0.45
CA MET A 1 -58.80 -9.77 0.88
C MET A 1 -57.94 -9.98 -0.33
N GLU A 2 -57.58 -8.90 -1.03
CA GLU A 2 -56.77 -8.98 -2.25
C GLU A 2 -55.37 -8.45 -1.94
N THR A 3 -54.40 -9.35 -1.98
CA THR A 3 -52.98 -9.07 -1.84
C THR A 3 -52.49 -8.31 -3.08
N GLN A 4 -52.20 -7.02 -2.92
CA GLN A 4 -51.54 -6.23 -3.97
C GLN A 4 -50.09 -6.69 -4.10
N HIS A 5 -49.82 -7.39 -5.20
CA HIS A 5 -48.49 -7.75 -5.65
C HIS A 5 -47.85 -6.48 -6.24
N ASN A 6 -46.86 -5.90 -5.56
CA ASN A 6 -46.14 -4.73 -6.05
C ASN A 6 -45.00 -5.21 -6.96
N PRO A 7 -45.06 -5.03 -8.30
CA PRO A 7 -43.98 -5.46 -9.17
C PRO A 7 -42.72 -4.62 -8.92
N PRO A 8 -41.52 -5.18 -9.15
CA PRO A 8 -40.27 -4.43 -9.09
C PRO A 8 -40.29 -3.31 -10.14
N ILE A 9 -39.79 -2.14 -9.76
CA ILE A 9 -39.73 -0.96 -10.63
C ILE A 9 -38.64 -1.21 -11.69
N GLU A 10 -39.05 -1.68 -12.87
CA GLU A 10 -38.19 -1.68 -14.05
C GLU A 10 -38.09 -0.25 -14.61
N HIS A 11 -36.95 0.07 -15.23
CA HIS A 11 -36.54 1.40 -15.75
C HIS A 11 -37.58 2.11 -16.65
N GLN A 12 -38.61 1.40 -17.08
CA GLN A 12 -39.63 1.89 -18.02
C GLN A 12 -40.77 2.69 -17.35
N ASN A 13 -40.84 2.77 -16.02
CA ASN A 13 -41.93 3.49 -15.31
C ASN A 13 -41.45 4.68 -14.46
N VAL A 14 -40.54 5.49 -14.98
CA VAL A 14 -40.14 6.76 -14.33
C VAL A 14 -41.03 7.91 -14.83
N PRO A 15 -41.71 8.66 -13.93
CA PRO A 15 -42.49 9.84 -14.30
C PRO A 15 -41.66 10.87 -15.06
N ILE A 16 -42.26 11.56 -16.04
CA ILE A 16 -41.58 12.46 -16.99
C ILE A 16 -40.72 13.52 -16.28
N ASN A 17 -41.18 14.04 -15.13
CA ASN A 17 -40.45 15.02 -14.33
C ASN A 17 -39.14 14.50 -13.68
N HIS A 18 -38.99 13.18 -13.52
CA HIS A 18 -37.82 12.56 -12.90
C HIS A 18 -36.89 11.89 -13.92
N ARG A 19 -37.29 11.87 -15.19
CA ARG A 19 -36.50 11.26 -16.27
C ARG A 19 -35.17 11.97 -16.50
N GLY A 20 -35.09 13.29 -16.35
CA GLY A 20 -33.83 14.04 -16.51
C GLY A 20 -32.77 13.71 -15.45
N LEU A 21 -33.17 13.57 -14.18
CA LEU A 21 -32.24 13.17 -13.11
C LEU A 21 -31.88 11.69 -13.20
N HIS A 22 -32.83 10.85 -13.62
CA HIS A 22 -32.61 9.43 -13.80
C HIS A 22 -31.69 9.12 -15.00
N ASP A 23 -31.88 9.80 -16.14
CA ASP A 23 -30.98 9.71 -17.28
C ASP A 23 -29.58 10.25 -16.92
N PHE A 24 -29.49 11.32 -16.13
CA PHE A 24 -28.19 11.80 -15.65
C PHE A 24 -27.45 10.76 -14.77
N LEU A 25 -28.17 10.03 -13.91
CA LEU A 25 -27.57 9.06 -13.00
C LEU A 25 -27.35 7.67 -13.63
N TYR A 26 -28.08 7.35 -14.70
CA TYR A 26 -28.11 5.98 -15.26
C TYR A 26 -27.98 5.89 -16.79
N SER A 27 -27.93 6.99 -17.56
CA SER A 27 -27.66 6.95 -19.01
C SER A 27 -26.18 6.84 -19.35
N SER A 28 -25.29 6.69 -18.38
CA SER A 28 -23.90 6.34 -18.62
C SER A 28 -23.74 4.83 -18.78
N ASP A 29 -24.38 4.25 -19.79
CA ASP A 29 -24.07 2.90 -20.30
C ASP A 29 -22.65 2.83 -20.90
N ASN A 30 -21.84 3.88 -20.70
CA ASN A 30 -20.47 4.04 -21.16
C ASN A 30 -19.48 4.37 -20.03
N GLU A 31 -19.86 4.40 -18.76
CA GLU A 31 -18.92 4.63 -17.64
C GLU A 31 -18.53 3.34 -16.88
N HIS A 32 -19.16 2.21 -17.22
CA HIS A 32 -18.70 0.87 -16.85
C HIS A 32 -18.05 0.12 -18.00
N ALA A 33 -17.66 0.82 -19.08
CA ALA A 33 -16.55 0.31 -19.87
C ALA A 33 -15.35 0.29 -18.93
N ALA A 34 -15.08 -0.89 -18.35
CA ALA A 34 -13.75 -1.21 -17.92
C ALA A 34 -12.91 -0.95 -19.16
N ILE A 35 -12.30 0.24 -19.23
CA ILE A 35 -11.10 0.44 -20.01
C ILE A 35 -10.22 -0.62 -19.40
N GLU A 36 -10.15 -1.78 -20.05
CA GLU A 36 -9.09 -2.73 -19.82
C GLU A 36 -7.85 -1.89 -20.07
N VAL A 37 -7.29 -1.38 -18.97
CA VAL A 37 -5.97 -0.82 -18.94
C VAL A 37 -5.13 -2.03 -19.27
N SER A 38 -4.93 -2.23 -20.57
CA SER A 38 -3.90 -3.10 -21.10
C SER A 38 -2.61 -2.46 -20.61
N ILE A 39 -2.22 -2.87 -19.39
CA ILE A 39 -0.89 -2.68 -18.88
C ILE A 39 -0.02 -3.44 -19.87
N THR A 40 0.49 -2.75 -20.89
CA THR A 40 1.47 -3.35 -21.79
C THR A 40 2.65 -3.77 -20.94
N PRO A 41 3.16 -5.01 -21.09
CA PRO A 41 4.21 -5.55 -20.23
C PRO A 41 5.47 -4.67 -20.20
N GLU A 42 5.74 -3.90 -21.26
CA GLU A 42 6.84 -2.93 -21.34
C GLU A 42 6.72 -1.76 -20.34
N LEU A 43 5.51 -1.44 -19.88
CA LEU A 43 5.27 -0.21 -19.12
C LEU A 43 5.27 -0.44 -17.60
N ALA A 44 5.01 -1.67 -17.19
CA ALA A 44 4.92 -2.06 -15.79
C ALA A 44 6.20 -2.69 -15.25
N ASN A 45 7.12 -3.12 -16.11
CA ASN A 45 8.45 -3.72 -15.90
C ASN A 45 8.73 -4.53 -14.61
N ASN A 46 7.66 -4.95 -13.94
CA ASN A 46 7.58 -5.63 -12.65
C ASN A 46 8.65 -5.21 -11.62
N GLY A 47 9.02 -3.93 -11.59
CA GLY A 47 10.04 -3.44 -10.66
C GLY A 47 11.44 -4.03 -10.85
N THR A 48 11.77 -4.62 -12.02
CA THR A 48 13.05 -5.31 -12.23
C THR A 48 14.03 -4.50 -13.08
N GLU A 49 13.51 -3.68 -13.97
CA GLU A 49 14.33 -2.99 -14.99
C GLU A 49 14.25 -1.47 -14.81
N ILE A 50 15.43 -0.85 -14.84
CA ILE A 50 15.61 0.60 -14.76
C ILE A 50 15.51 1.18 -16.18
N ILE A 51 14.48 1.98 -16.44
CA ILE A 51 14.24 2.63 -17.73
C ILE A 51 14.56 4.13 -17.61
N ASP A 52 15.01 4.73 -18.72
CA ASP A 52 15.08 6.18 -18.84
C ASP A 52 13.70 6.83 -18.63
N LEU A 53 13.66 7.89 -17.82
CA LEU A 53 12.40 8.50 -17.40
C LEU A 53 11.60 9.07 -18.58
N GLU A 54 12.26 9.68 -19.56
CA GLU A 54 11.60 10.26 -20.73
C GLU A 54 10.97 9.14 -21.58
N THR A 55 11.75 8.08 -21.82
CA THR A 55 11.30 6.90 -22.56
C THR A 55 10.07 6.26 -21.91
N TRP A 56 10.11 6.06 -20.59
CA TRP A 56 8.98 5.51 -19.85
C TRP A 56 7.76 6.45 -19.87
N SER A 57 7.99 7.77 -19.74
CA SER A 57 6.91 8.76 -19.71
C SER A 57 6.16 8.86 -21.03
N VAL A 58 6.86 8.75 -22.16
CA VAL A 58 6.25 8.72 -23.51
C VAL A 58 5.37 7.47 -23.65
N ALA A 59 5.88 6.32 -23.24
CA ALA A 59 5.13 5.07 -23.32
C ALA A 59 3.90 5.07 -22.38
N ALA A 60 3.97 5.80 -21.25
CA ALA A 60 2.90 5.88 -20.26
C ALA A 60 1.87 6.99 -20.51
N GLN A 61 2.06 7.83 -21.53
CA GLN A 61 1.32 9.08 -21.72
C GLN A 61 -0.21 8.93 -21.76
N ASN A 62 -0.71 7.79 -22.26
CA ASN A 62 -2.14 7.51 -22.38
C ASN A 62 -2.66 6.47 -21.36
N ALA A 63 -1.84 6.10 -20.37
CA ALA A 63 -2.16 5.06 -19.40
C ALA A 63 -2.18 5.62 -17.96
N LYS A 64 -3.26 5.35 -17.24
CA LYS A 64 -3.32 5.65 -15.80
C LYS A 64 -2.73 4.48 -15.02
N ILE A 65 -1.41 4.52 -14.83
CA ILE A 65 -0.69 3.49 -14.07
C ILE A 65 -0.71 3.83 -12.58
N ALA A 66 -1.18 2.88 -11.78
CA ALA A 66 -1.04 2.89 -10.35
C ALA A 66 0.03 1.89 -9.93
N GLY A 67 0.90 2.28 -8.99
CA GLY A 67 2.01 1.43 -8.58
C GLY A 67 3.01 2.10 -7.66
N VAL A 68 4.05 1.34 -7.34
CA VAL A 68 5.24 1.79 -6.61
C VAL A 68 6.32 2.12 -7.63
N TYR A 69 7.07 3.18 -7.39
CA TYR A 69 8.12 3.63 -8.28
C TYR A 69 9.33 4.14 -7.50
N ALA A 70 10.51 3.90 -8.06
CA ALA A 70 11.78 4.44 -7.61
C ALA A 70 12.31 5.42 -8.67
N VAL A 71 12.77 6.58 -8.23
CA VAL A 71 13.41 7.60 -9.06
C VAL A 71 14.91 7.57 -8.79
N LEU A 72 15.70 7.55 -9.85
CA LEU A 72 17.15 7.49 -9.77
C LEU A 72 17.80 8.68 -10.50
N ASP A 73 18.95 9.10 -10.00
CA ASP A 73 19.77 10.14 -10.63
C ASP A 73 20.54 9.62 -11.86
N ALA A 74 21.26 10.50 -12.55
CA ALA A 74 22.10 10.14 -13.71
C ALA A 74 23.17 9.07 -13.40
N GLU A 75 23.52 8.89 -12.12
CA GLU A 75 24.50 7.91 -11.63
C GLU A 75 23.83 6.59 -11.21
N ARG A 76 22.53 6.44 -11.47
CA ARG A 76 21.69 5.28 -11.09
C ARG A 76 21.61 5.05 -9.59
N ARG A 77 21.73 6.11 -8.79
CA ARG A 77 21.46 6.05 -7.35
C ARG A 77 20.01 6.37 -7.07
N THR A 78 19.38 5.60 -6.20
CA THR A 78 17.99 5.83 -5.81
C THR A 78 17.87 7.11 -5.00
N GLN A 79 17.14 8.09 -5.55
CA GLN A 79 16.89 9.38 -4.93
C GLN A 79 15.60 9.41 -4.13
N TYR A 80 14.59 8.65 -4.59
CA TYR A 80 13.27 8.59 -3.96
C TYR A 80 12.54 7.31 -4.32
N ILE A 81 11.77 6.75 -3.38
CA ILE A 81 10.82 5.67 -3.61
C ILE A 81 9.44 6.11 -3.10
N GLY A 82 8.44 6.04 -3.96
CA GLY A 82 7.07 6.43 -3.63
C GLY A 82 6.04 5.51 -4.27
N TYR A 83 4.77 5.77 -3.98
CA TYR A 83 3.67 5.08 -4.64
C TYR A 83 2.60 6.08 -5.08
N SER A 84 1.85 5.74 -6.12
CA SER A 84 0.81 6.63 -6.65
C SER A 84 -0.28 5.86 -7.36
N ARG A 85 -1.49 6.44 -7.37
CA ARG A 85 -2.60 6.01 -8.24
C ARG A 85 -2.42 6.49 -9.70
N ASN A 86 -1.49 7.42 -9.92
CA ASN A 86 -1.08 7.90 -11.23
C ASN A 86 0.42 8.22 -11.18
N VAL A 87 1.23 7.21 -11.46
CA VAL A 87 2.70 7.27 -11.39
C VAL A 87 3.25 8.34 -12.34
N LEU A 88 2.74 8.41 -13.57
CA LEU A 88 3.17 9.41 -14.55
C LEU A 88 2.95 10.84 -14.06
N LEU A 89 1.79 11.12 -13.43
CA LEU A 89 1.50 12.44 -12.89
C LEU A 89 2.49 12.81 -11.77
N SER A 90 2.79 11.88 -10.87
CA SER A 90 3.75 12.09 -9.79
C SER A 90 5.16 12.33 -10.31
N LEU A 91 5.62 11.52 -11.26
CA LEU A 91 6.95 11.65 -11.87
C LEU A 91 7.13 13.00 -12.59
N ASN A 92 6.11 13.47 -13.32
CA ASN A 92 6.14 14.80 -13.92
C ASN A 92 6.25 15.93 -12.89
N GLY A 93 5.61 15.76 -11.72
CA GLY A 93 5.76 16.68 -10.59
C GLY A 93 7.20 16.71 -10.09
N HIS A 94 7.79 15.55 -9.84
CA HIS A 94 9.18 15.41 -9.38
C HIS A 94 10.16 16.00 -10.37
N LEU A 95 9.97 15.75 -11.67
CA LEU A 95 10.83 16.28 -12.72
C LEU A 95 10.83 17.80 -12.73
N ARG A 96 9.66 18.43 -12.60
CA ARG A 96 9.54 19.90 -12.52
C ARG A 96 10.15 20.49 -11.26
N GLN A 97 10.07 19.76 -10.14
CA GLN A 97 10.53 20.24 -8.83
C GLN A 97 12.04 20.02 -8.61
N ASN A 98 12.57 18.88 -9.06
CA ASN A 98 13.92 18.42 -8.74
C ASN A 98 14.87 18.38 -9.96
N GLY A 99 14.34 18.51 -11.17
CA GLY A 99 15.09 18.54 -12.42
C GLY A 99 15.51 17.16 -12.94
N GLU A 100 15.93 17.13 -14.21
CA GLU A 100 16.31 15.92 -14.95
C GLU A 100 17.51 15.19 -14.35
N GLN A 101 18.45 15.91 -13.72
CA GLN A 101 19.65 15.31 -13.12
C GLN A 101 19.32 14.38 -11.94
N LYS A 102 18.30 14.74 -11.15
CA LYS A 102 17.81 13.92 -10.02
C LYS A 102 16.74 12.92 -10.42
N CYS A 103 16.16 13.08 -11.61
CA CYS A 103 15.07 12.27 -12.15
C CYS A 103 15.46 11.75 -13.54
N ALA A 104 16.56 11.00 -13.63
CA ALA A 104 17.08 10.50 -14.90
C ALA A 104 16.48 9.14 -15.27
N PHE A 105 16.36 8.25 -14.28
CA PHE A 105 15.82 6.93 -14.49
C PHE A 105 14.67 6.62 -13.54
N VAL A 106 13.85 5.67 -13.95
CA VAL A 106 12.71 5.20 -13.18
C VAL A 106 12.63 3.69 -13.21
N LEU A 107 12.21 3.14 -12.08
CA LEU A 107 11.83 1.75 -11.94
C LEU A 107 10.41 1.73 -11.39
N VAL A 108 9.50 0.99 -12.03
CA VAL A 108 8.07 0.99 -11.70
C VAL A 108 7.58 -0.43 -11.53
N GLN A 109 6.78 -0.66 -10.48
CA GLN A 109 5.97 -1.85 -10.29
C GLN A 109 4.50 -1.44 -10.36
N ALA A 110 3.83 -1.79 -11.47
CA ALA A 110 2.41 -1.50 -11.63
C ALA A 110 1.52 -2.53 -10.91
N PHE A 111 0.32 -2.08 -10.52
CA PHE A 111 -0.71 -2.90 -9.91
C PHE A 111 -2.00 -2.83 -10.73
N LYS A 112 -2.52 -4.00 -11.12
CA LYS A 112 -3.84 -4.08 -11.79
C LYS A 112 -4.97 -3.66 -10.86
N PHE A 113 -4.88 -4.04 -9.58
CA PHE A 113 -5.85 -3.70 -8.53
C PHE A 113 -5.12 -3.05 -7.36
N PRO A 114 -4.89 -1.73 -7.39
CA PRO A 114 -3.99 -1.11 -6.43
C PRO A 114 -4.69 -1.01 -5.08
N LYS A 115 -4.15 -1.68 -4.06
CA LYS A 115 -4.53 -1.44 -2.67
C LYS A 115 -3.48 -0.57 -2.02
N ARG A 116 -3.94 0.41 -1.23
CA ARG A 116 -3.04 1.37 -0.59
C ARG A 116 -2.01 0.67 0.30
N GLN A 117 -2.45 -0.29 1.11
CA GLN A 117 -1.58 -1.02 2.02
C GLN A 117 -0.50 -1.79 1.26
N GLU A 118 -0.89 -2.56 0.23
CA GLU A 118 0.06 -3.34 -0.58
C GLU A 118 1.12 -2.46 -1.27
N MET A 119 0.74 -1.27 -1.73
CA MET A 119 1.69 -0.31 -2.31
C MET A 119 2.60 0.34 -1.26
N GLU A 120 2.08 0.62 -0.06
CA GLU A 120 2.89 1.11 1.06
C GLU A 120 3.91 0.06 1.51
N ASP A 121 3.48 -1.19 1.67
CA ASP A 121 4.32 -2.30 2.11
C ASP A 121 5.45 -2.56 1.11
N LEU A 122 5.14 -2.53 -0.20
CA LEU A 122 6.16 -2.71 -1.24
C LEU A 122 7.15 -1.53 -1.30
N ARG A 123 6.69 -0.28 -1.12
CA ARG A 123 7.59 0.87 -1.00
C ARG A 123 8.54 0.67 0.18
N ASP A 124 8.01 0.27 1.33
CA ASP A 124 8.81 0.08 2.55
C ASP A 124 9.81 -1.08 2.39
N ALA A 125 9.42 -2.15 1.70
CA ALA A 125 10.33 -3.23 1.33
C ALA A 125 11.48 -2.75 0.42
N TRP A 126 11.19 -1.95 -0.61
CA TRP A 126 12.24 -1.38 -1.48
C TRP A 126 13.17 -0.44 -0.74
N ILE A 127 12.66 0.36 0.21
CA ILE A 127 13.50 1.23 1.05
C ILE A 127 14.39 0.38 1.98
N ALA A 128 13.87 -0.71 2.54
CA ALA A 128 14.60 -1.60 3.44
C ALA A 128 15.67 -2.45 2.74
N GLU A 129 15.49 -2.75 1.44
CA GLU A 129 16.47 -3.47 0.63
C GLU A 129 17.71 -2.61 0.29
N LEU A 130 17.58 -1.29 0.35
CA LEU A 130 18.70 -0.38 0.12
C LEU A 130 19.61 -0.32 1.35
N GLU A 131 20.92 -0.27 1.11
CA GLU A 131 21.93 -0.08 2.16
C GLU A 131 21.77 1.26 2.91
N SER A 132 21.13 2.25 2.28
CA SER A 132 20.86 3.56 2.85
C SER A 132 19.52 4.12 2.40
N THR A 133 18.81 4.82 3.29
CA THR A 133 17.56 5.50 2.96
C THR A 133 17.78 6.58 1.91
N PRO A 134 17.00 6.60 0.81
CA PRO A 134 17.12 7.63 -0.22
C PRO A 134 16.93 9.05 0.34
N PRO A 135 17.63 10.07 -0.18
CA PRO A 135 17.50 11.45 0.29
C PRO A 135 16.05 11.96 0.31
N GLY A 136 15.27 11.65 -0.73
CA GLY A 136 13.86 12.03 -0.84
C GLY A 136 12.91 11.31 0.10
N ASN A 137 13.34 10.21 0.74
CA ASN A 137 12.59 9.51 1.77
C ASN A 137 13.03 9.89 3.20
N ALA A 138 14.08 10.69 3.32
CA ALA A 138 14.62 11.19 4.59
C ALA A 138 14.61 12.73 4.60
N ASN A 139 15.78 13.36 4.58
CA ASN A 139 15.95 14.79 4.82
C ASN A 139 15.30 15.68 3.75
N ASP A 140 15.22 15.21 2.51
CA ASP A 140 14.65 15.97 1.39
C ASP A 140 13.17 15.65 1.17
N CYS A 141 12.46 15.01 2.12
CA CYS A 141 11.09 14.53 1.87
C CYS A 141 10.12 15.63 1.42
N GLY A 142 10.30 16.88 1.85
CA GLY A 142 9.46 18.00 1.43
C GLY A 142 9.57 18.33 -0.08
N MET A 143 10.63 17.87 -0.74
CA MET A 143 10.88 18.05 -2.17
C MET A 143 10.30 16.92 -3.03
N TRP A 144 9.78 15.85 -2.40
CA TRP A 144 9.34 14.63 -3.09
C TRP A 144 7.97 14.11 -2.62
N ALA A 145 7.53 14.41 -1.40
CA ALA A 145 6.27 13.92 -0.87
C ALA A 145 5.09 14.46 -1.69
N SER A 146 4.38 13.55 -2.37
CA SER A 146 3.20 13.90 -3.18
C SER A 146 1.92 13.97 -2.34
N THR A 147 1.93 13.42 -1.13
CA THR A 147 0.76 13.43 -0.24
C THR A 147 1.09 13.96 1.16
N VAL A 148 0.10 14.61 1.78
CA VAL A 148 0.21 15.11 3.17
C VAL A 148 0.60 13.99 4.14
N GLY A 149 0.14 12.75 3.89
CA GLY A 149 0.46 11.57 4.69
C GLY A 149 1.91 11.11 4.57
N GLU A 150 2.51 11.20 3.38
CA GLU A 150 3.95 10.90 3.18
C GLU A 150 4.82 11.97 3.84
N ALA A 151 4.46 13.24 3.68
CA ALA A 151 5.15 14.36 4.31
C ALA A 151 5.08 14.29 5.84
N THR A 152 3.95 13.86 6.42
CA THR A 152 3.83 13.70 7.89
C THR A 152 4.63 12.50 8.40
N LYS A 153 4.60 11.34 7.73
CA LYS A 153 5.37 10.16 8.16
C LYS A 153 6.89 10.38 8.10
N ALA A 154 7.39 11.09 7.09
CA ALA A 154 8.83 11.35 6.93
C ALA A 154 9.38 12.41 7.90
N VAL A 155 8.53 13.30 8.43
CA VAL A 155 8.90 14.29 9.46
C VAL A 155 8.72 13.74 10.89
N MET A 156 8.05 12.59 11.04
CA MET A 156 7.81 11.98 12.34
C MET A 156 9.07 11.27 12.86
N SER A 157 9.62 11.77 13.96
CA SER A 157 10.62 11.08 14.79
C SER A 157 10.08 9.71 15.26
N GLU A 158 10.95 8.74 15.52
CA GLU A 158 10.59 7.40 16.05
C GLU A 158 9.59 7.45 17.21
N ALA A 159 9.72 8.43 18.11
CA ALA A 159 8.81 8.64 19.23
C ALA A 159 7.38 9.03 18.79
N GLN A 160 7.24 9.78 17.71
CA GLN A 160 5.94 10.17 17.16
C GLN A 160 5.29 9.02 16.37
N LEU A 161 6.10 8.17 15.74
CA LEU A 161 5.65 6.99 15.01
C LEU A 161 5.11 5.93 16.00
N GLN A 162 5.82 5.70 17.10
CA GLN A 162 5.34 4.87 18.22
C GLN A 162 4.05 5.41 18.81
N ALA A 163 3.93 6.72 19.03
CA ALA A 163 2.70 7.32 19.54
C ALA A 163 1.52 7.21 18.56
N TYR A 164 1.80 7.22 17.24
CA TYR A 164 0.79 7.02 16.21
C TYR A 164 0.30 5.57 16.16
N GLU A 165 1.21 4.59 16.17
CA GLU A 165 0.86 3.17 16.24
C GLU A 165 0.13 2.84 17.55
N GLU A 166 0.55 3.42 18.68
CA GLU A 166 -0.12 3.24 19.97
C GLU A 166 -1.53 3.86 19.97
N LYS A 167 -1.73 5.01 19.34
CA LYS A 167 -3.06 5.62 19.16
C LYS A 167 -3.94 4.79 18.25
N LYS A 168 -3.39 4.27 17.14
CA LYS A 168 -4.09 3.37 16.21
C LYS A 168 -4.51 2.08 16.92
N LEU A 169 -3.62 1.50 17.72
CA LEU A 169 -3.89 0.33 18.55
C LEU A 169 -4.98 0.61 19.59
N LYS A 170 -4.90 1.75 20.30
CA LYS A 170 -5.92 2.19 21.26
C LYS A 170 -7.28 2.40 20.60
N LEU A 171 -7.33 3.00 19.42
CA LEU A 171 -8.56 3.20 18.67
C LEU A 171 -9.19 1.86 18.28
N ARG A 172 -8.38 0.93 17.78
CA ARG A 172 -8.84 -0.41 17.39
C ARG A 172 -9.34 -1.22 18.59
N LYS A 173 -8.70 -1.07 19.75
CA LYS A 173 -9.16 -1.62 21.03
C LYS A 173 -10.48 -1.00 21.49
N ALA A 174 -10.64 0.31 21.36
CA ALA A 174 -11.87 1.02 21.72
C ALA A 174 -13.06 0.66 20.83
N MET A 175 -12.81 0.29 19.57
CA MET A 175 -13.82 -0.16 18.61
C MET A 175 -14.23 -1.63 18.77
N ALA A 176 -13.65 -2.36 19.75
CA ALA A 176 -13.90 -3.78 19.99
C ALA A 176 -13.79 -4.64 18.71
N ASP A 177 -12.78 -4.35 17.88
CA ASP A 177 -12.48 -5.12 16.68
C ASP A 177 -12.18 -6.58 17.08
N THR A 178 -13.10 -7.49 16.76
CA THR A 178 -13.07 -8.90 17.19
C THR A 178 -11.88 -9.66 16.62
N THR A 179 -11.28 -9.16 15.53
CA THR A 179 -10.06 -9.72 14.95
C THR A 179 -8.84 -9.46 15.83
N LEU A 180 -8.74 -8.28 16.44
CA LEU A 180 -7.65 -7.91 17.33
C LEU A 180 -7.73 -8.63 18.67
N SER A 181 -8.94 -8.84 19.20
CA SER A 181 -9.14 -9.65 20.40
C SER A 181 -8.67 -11.09 20.18
N LYS A 182 -8.97 -11.68 19.01
CA LYS A 182 -8.56 -13.03 18.67
C LYS A 182 -7.03 -13.15 18.51
N GLU A 183 -6.39 -12.16 17.88
CA GLU A 183 -4.92 -12.11 17.78
C GLU A 183 -4.25 -11.95 19.15
N LEU A 184 -4.78 -11.08 20.03
CA LEU A 184 -4.27 -10.92 21.39
C LEU A 184 -4.44 -12.20 22.22
N GLU A 185 -5.60 -12.86 22.13
CA GLU A 185 -5.86 -14.14 22.81
C GLU A 185 -4.91 -15.24 22.33
N THR A 186 -4.54 -15.27 21.04
CA THR A 186 -3.56 -16.23 20.54
C THR A 186 -2.14 -15.97 21.03
N ILE A 187 -1.76 -14.70 21.19
CA ILE A 187 -0.44 -14.33 21.73
C ILE A 187 -0.37 -14.66 23.23
N ASP A 188 -1.40 -14.30 23.99
CA ASP A 188 -1.48 -14.56 25.44
C ASP A 188 -1.54 -16.07 25.73
N ALA A 189 -2.26 -16.84 24.91
CA ALA A 189 -2.25 -18.30 24.99
C ALA A 189 -0.87 -18.90 24.71
N SER A 190 -0.14 -18.38 23.71
CA SER A 190 1.22 -18.81 23.38
C SER A 190 2.22 -18.49 24.49
N GLU A 191 2.13 -17.30 25.09
CA GLU A 191 2.98 -16.89 26.21
C GLU A 191 2.69 -17.71 27.48
N ALA A 192 1.42 -17.98 27.78
CA ALA A 192 1.03 -18.82 28.91
C ALA A 192 1.48 -20.28 28.73
N GLU A 193 1.42 -20.81 27.51
CA GLU A 193 1.96 -22.14 27.17
C GLU A 193 3.48 -22.18 27.39
N ARG A 194 4.20 -21.14 26.93
CA ARG A 194 5.65 -21.01 27.11
C ARG A 194 6.05 -20.89 28.58
N GLN A 195 5.29 -20.13 29.37
CA GLN A 195 5.51 -20.03 30.82
C GLN A 195 5.28 -21.36 31.53
N ARG A 196 4.21 -22.10 31.19
CA ARG A 196 3.98 -23.45 31.76
C ARG A 196 5.09 -24.43 31.39
N GLN A 197 5.59 -24.39 30.16
CA GLN A 197 6.70 -25.24 29.73
C GLN A 197 7.99 -24.92 30.51
N LEU A 198 8.26 -23.63 30.77
CA LEU A 198 9.37 -23.19 31.60
C LEU A 198 9.21 -23.63 33.06
N GLU A 199 8.03 -23.46 33.65
CA GLU A 199 7.73 -23.89 35.03
C GLU A 199 7.82 -25.42 35.18
N ALA A 200 7.34 -26.17 34.19
CA ALA A 200 7.45 -27.63 34.18
C ALA A 200 8.91 -28.10 34.06
N ALA A 201 9.73 -27.45 33.23
CA ALA A 201 11.16 -27.75 33.14
C ALA A 201 11.91 -27.43 34.44
N VAL A 202 11.56 -26.33 35.11
CA VAL A 202 12.16 -25.94 36.40
C VAL A 202 11.75 -26.91 37.53
N ASN A 203 10.50 -27.37 37.54
CA ASN A 203 10.01 -28.25 38.62
C ASN A 203 10.36 -29.73 38.40
N ASN A 204 10.51 -30.17 37.14
CA ASN A 204 10.79 -31.57 36.79
C ASN A 204 12.24 -31.81 36.32
N ASP A 205 13.08 -30.77 36.35
CA ASP A 205 14.50 -30.76 35.93
C ASP A 205 14.74 -31.32 34.52
N ASP A 206 13.72 -31.23 33.66
CA ASP A 206 13.71 -31.79 32.31
C ASP A 206 13.82 -30.66 31.28
N TRP A 207 15.04 -30.14 31.14
CA TRP A 207 15.38 -29.04 30.25
C TRP A 207 15.51 -29.45 28.78
N SER A 208 15.42 -30.76 28.48
CA SER A 208 15.64 -31.36 27.17
C SER A 208 14.73 -30.77 26.09
N VAL A 209 13.44 -30.59 26.42
CA VAL A 209 12.41 -30.09 25.51
C VAL A 209 12.63 -28.63 25.08
N ILE A 210 13.15 -27.79 25.98
CA ILE A 210 13.40 -26.36 25.71
C ILE A 210 14.64 -26.19 24.82
N ILE A 211 15.67 -27.00 25.07
CA ILE A 211 16.92 -26.99 24.29
C ILE A 211 16.67 -27.47 22.86
N ASP A 212 15.86 -28.52 22.68
CA ASP A 212 15.49 -29.02 21.34
C ASP A 212 14.68 -28.00 20.54
N ALA A 213 13.77 -27.26 21.21
CA ALA A 213 13.00 -26.19 20.59
C ALA A 213 13.89 -25.02 20.11
N GLN A 214 14.84 -24.56 20.94
CA GLN A 214 15.78 -23.50 20.55
C GLN A 214 16.74 -23.94 19.43
N THR A 215 17.20 -25.20 19.46
CA THR A 215 18.12 -25.74 18.46
C THR A 215 17.48 -25.85 17.07
N GLN A 216 16.15 -26.01 17.00
CA GLN A 216 15.39 -26.00 15.75
C GLN A 216 15.22 -24.58 15.18
N GLU A 217 15.03 -23.56 16.02
CA GLU A 217 14.88 -22.16 15.58
C GLU A 217 16.17 -21.56 15.01
N THR A 218 17.35 -21.99 15.48
CA THR A 218 18.64 -21.47 15.02
C THR A 218 19.21 -22.13 13.75
N LYS A 219 18.47 -23.06 13.12
CA LYS A 219 18.93 -23.82 11.94
C LYS A 219 18.59 -23.19 10.58
N TYR A 220 18.16 -21.93 10.55
CA TYR A 220 17.96 -21.16 9.33
C TYR A 220 18.95 -20.00 9.21
#